data_AF-A0AAU8MML1-F1
#
_entry.id   AF-A0AAU8MML1-F1
#
_cell.length_a   1.000
_cell.length_b   1.000
_cell.length_c   1.000
_cell.angle_alpha   90.00
_cell.angle_beta   90.00
_cell.angle_gamma   90.00
#
_symmetry.space_group_name_H-M   'P 1'
#
loop_
_entity.id
_entity.type
_entity.pdbx_description
1 polymer ?
#
loop_
_entity_poly.entity_id
_entity_poly.type
_entity_poly.pdbx_seq_one_letter_code
_entity_poly.pdbx_strand_id
1 'polypeptide(L)'
;MTLYNYVGITILMVLGFYIIVNDKNLIKKMMGLSVLQSSVLLFYISLGYVKNSLPPILTSNFHLYTNPIPHVLMLTAIVVGIATFSVGLSILVRIERLVD
;
A
#
# COMPACT_ATOMS: atom_id res chain seq x y z
N MET A 1 -10.14 -8.79 -16.22
CA MET A 1 -9.09 -8.89 -15.19
C MET A 1 -8.76 -7.52 -14.59
N THR A 2 -8.49 -6.48 -15.40
CA THR A 2 -8.13 -5.14 -14.91
C THR A 2 -9.26 -4.40 -14.20
N LEU A 3 -10.50 -4.43 -14.72
CA LEU A 3 -11.62 -3.69 -14.12
C LEU A 3 -11.96 -4.14 -12.69
N TYR A 4 -11.98 -5.46 -12.44
CA TYR A 4 -12.23 -6.02 -11.11
C TYR A 4 -11.16 -5.60 -10.10
N ASN A 5 -9.88 -5.54 -10.52
CA ASN A 5 -8.80 -5.05 -9.67
C ASN A 5 -9.02 -3.58 -9.30
N TYR A 6 -9.32 -2.72 -10.27
CA TYR A 6 -9.55 -1.29 -10.00
C TYR A 6 -10.76 -1.05 -9.08
N VAL A 7 -11.86 -1.78 -9.26
CA VAL A 7 -13.02 -1.68 -8.37
C VAL A 7 -12.68 -2.11 -6.95
N GLY A 8 -12.01 -3.26 -6.80
CA GLY A 8 -11.57 -3.74 -5.49
C GLY A 8 -10.63 -2.77 -4.78
N ILE A 9 -9.67 -2.21 -5.50
CA ILE A 9 -8.71 -1.21 -5.00
C ILE A 9 -9.43 0.08 -4.58
N THR A 10 -10.42 0.53 -5.37
CA THR A 10 -11.18 1.75 -5.05
C THR A 10 -12.01 1.56 -3.78
N ILE A 11 -12.65 0.40 -3.61
CA ILE A 11 -13.40 0.06 -2.38
C ILE A 11 -12.45 0.04 -1.17
N LEU A 12 -11.29 -0.62 -1.30
CA LEU A 12 -10.27 -0.66 -0.25
C LEU A 12 -9.76 0.73 0.12
N MET A 13 -9.54 1.59 -0.87
CA MET A 13 -9.08 2.96 -0.68
C MET A 13 -10.12 3.81 0.06
N VAL A 14 -11.40 3.71 -0.32
CA VAL A 14 -12.52 4.40 0.35
C VAL A 14 -12.70 3.90 1.78
N LEU A 15 -12.57 2.59 2.03
CA LEU A 15 -12.64 2.00 3.37
C LEU A 15 -11.50 2.48 4.27
N GLY A 16 -10.26 2.48 3.77
CA GLY A 16 -9.11 3.00 4.51
C GLY A 16 -9.29 4.47 4.89
N PHE A 17 -9.80 5.28 3.95
CA PHE A 17 -10.11 6.69 4.20
C PHE A 17 -11.25 6.87 5.21
N TYR A 18 -12.30 6.04 5.12
CA TYR A 18 -13.44 6.09 6.03
C TYR A 18 -13.03 5.82 7.49
N ILE A 19 -12.18 4.82 7.73
CA ILE A 19 -11.67 4.48 9.08
C ILE A 19 -10.94 5.68 9.69
N ILE A 20 -10.10 6.36 8.91
CA ILE A 20 -9.31 7.52 9.38
C ILE A 20 -10.20 8.68 9.82
N VAL A 21 -11.28 8.94 9.08
CA VAL A 21 -12.20 10.06 9.34
C VAL A 21 -13.15 9.75 10.50
N ASN A 22 -13.70 8.53 10.55
CA ASN A 22 -14.80 8.20 11.44
C ASN A 22 -14.35 7.77 12.86
N ASP A 23 -13.22 7.09 13.00
CA ASP A 23 -12.81 6.56 14.31
C ASP A 23 -12.22 7.66 15.22
N LYS A 24 -12.58 7.64 16.51
CA LYS A 24 -11.98 8.53 17.52
C LYS A 24 -10.69 7.97 18.10
N ASN A 25 -10.51 6.64 18.09
CA ASN A 25 -9.33 5.98 18.62
C ASN A 25 -8.15 6.11 17.64
N LEU A 26 -7.03 6.65 18.13
CA LEU A 26 -5.83 6.88 17.33
C LEU A 26 -5.21 5.59 16.78
N ILE A 27 -5.29 4.48 17.52
CA ILE A 27 -4.77 3.17 17.06
C ILE A 27 -5.57 2.70 15.84
N LYS A 28 -6.90 2.87 15.85
CA LYS A 28 -7.75 2.53 14.70
C LYS A 28 -7.44 3.43 13.49
N LYS A 29 -7.16 4.72 13.71
CA LYS A 29 -6.71 5.61 12.63
C LYS A 29 -5.41 5.16 12.00
N MET A 30 -4.44 4.70 12.79
CA MET A 30 -3.18 4.14 12.25
C MET A 30 -3.43 2.89 11.40
N MET A 31 -4.33 1.99 11.83
CA MET A 31 -4.73 0.84 11.02
C MET A 31 -5.46 1.27 9.73
N GLY A 32 -6.28 2.32 9.77
CA GLY A 32 -6.87 2.90 8.56
C GLY A 32 -5.84 3.45 7.57
N LEU A 33 -4.79 4.11 8.10
CA LEU A 33 -3.65 4.61 7.32
C LEU A 33 -2.86 3.49 6.64
N SER A 34 -2.63 2.36 7.32
CA SER A 34 -1.93 1.22 6.71
C SER A 34 -2.76 0.56 5.60
N VAL A 35 -4.08 0.43 5.79
CA VAL A 35 -5.00 -0.06 4.74
C VAL A 35 -5.01 0.88 3.54
N LEU A 36 -5.04 2.20 3.76
CA LEU A 36 -4.97 3.19 2.69
C LEU A 36 -3.66 3.08 1.92
N GLN A 37 -2.53 2.93 2.63
CA GLN A 37 -1.23 2.70 2.00
C GLN A 37 -1.24 1.44 1.12
N SER A 38 -1.69 0.29 1.64
CA SER A 38 -1.80 -0.95 0.87
C SER A 38 -2.67 -0.81 -0.37
N SER A 39 -3.75 -0.04 -0.30
CA SER A 39 -4.65 0.24 -1.42
C SER A 39 -3.94 1.02 -2.54
N VAL A 40 -3.20 2.06 -2.17
CA VAL A 40 -2.37 2.84 -3.12
C VAL A 40 -1.28 1.96 -3.74
N LEU A 41 -0.69 1.05 -2.95
CA LEU A 41 0.32 0.13 -3.48
C LEU A 41 -0.26 -0.77 -4.59
N LEU A 42 -1.43 -1.35 -4.35
CA LEU A 42 -2.12 -2.19 -5.34
C LEU A 42 -2.54 -1.40 -6.58
N PHE A 43 -2.94 -0.13 -6.43
CA PHE A 43 -3.27 0.75 -7.55
C PHE A 43 -2.10 0.90 -8.53
N TYR A 44 -0.91 1.22 -8.02
CA TYR A 44 0.28 1.38 -8.84
C TYR A 44 0.75 0.08 -9.48
N ILE A 45 0.67 -1.04 -8.76
CA ILE A 45 1.01 -2.37 -9.33
C ILE A 45 0.05 -2.70 -10.49
N SER A 46 -1.24 -2.40 -10.33
CA SER A 46 -2.22 -2.65 -11.40
C SER A 46 -1.99 -1.76 -12.64
N LEU A 47 -1.47 -0.54 -12.47
CA LEU A 47 -1.07 0.32 -13.60
C LEU A 47 0.17 -0.20 -14.35
N GLY A 48 1.09 -0.86 -13.64
CA GLY A 48 2.30 -1.43 -14.22
C GLY A 48 2.11 -2.77 -14.95
N TYR A 49 0.92 -3.36 -14.88
CA TYR A 49 0.65 -4.69 -15.42
C TYR A 49 0.52 -4.69 -16.95
N VAL A 50 1.34 -5.50 -17.61
CA VAL A 50 1.29 -5.77 -19.06
C VAL A 50 0.78 -7.19 -19.29
N LYS A 51 -0.09 -7.40 -20.28
CA LYS A 51 -0.63 -8.72 -20.59
C LYS A 51 0.49 -9.60 -21.20
N ASN A 52 0.59 -10.86 -20.78
CA ASN A 52 1.60 -11.83 -21.24
C ASN A 52 3.07 -11.45 -20.96
N SER A 53 3.33 -10.60 -19.96
CA SER A 53 4.70 -10.26 -19.56
C SER A 53 5.23 -11.16 -18.44
N LEU A 54 6.54 -11.43 -18.49
CA LEU A 54 7.28 -12.06 -17.40
C LEU A 54 7.74 -11.03 -16.37
N PRO A 55 7.99 -11.45 -15.11
CA PRO A 55 8.67 -10.60 -14.12
C PRO A 55 9.99 -10.06 -14.70
N PRO A 56 10.39 -8.83 -14.36
CA PRO A 56 11.59 -8.18 -14.89
C PRO A 56 12.88 -8.80 -14.31
N ILE A 57 13.11 -10.07 -14.66
CA ILE A 57 14.26 -10.88 -14.28
C ILE A 57 14.84 -11.39 -15.58
N LEU A 58 16.09 -11.02 -15.87
CA LEU A 58 16.75 -11.39 -17.11
C LEU A 58 16.85 -12.91 -17.22
N THR A 59 16.24 -13.45 -18.27
CA THR A 59 16.33 -14.86 -18.66
C THR A 59 16.98 -14.93 -20.04
N SER A 60 17.57 -16.08 -20.37
CA SER A 60 18.34 -16.27 -21.61
C SER A 60 17.53 -16.12 -22.91
N ASN A 61 16.20 -16.10 -22.83
CA ASN A 61 15.31 -15.92 -23.97
C ASN A 61 14.74 -14.49 -24.02
N PHE A 62 14.60 -13.97 -25.25
CA PHE A 62 13.89 -12.71 -25.48
C PHE A 62 12.40 -12.87 -25.17
N HIS A 63 12.00 -12.40 -24.00
CA HIS A 63 10.61 -12.36 -23.58
C HIS A 63 10.14 -10.93 -23.29
N LEU A 64 8.83 -10.70 -23.41
CA LEU A 64 8.19 -9.47 -22.95
C LEU A 64 8.27 -9.39 -21.42
N TYR A 65 8.89 -8.34 -20.90
CA TYR A 65 8.99 -8.10 -19.45
C TYR A 65 7.97 -7.06 -18.99
N THR A 66 7.51 -7.20 -17.74
CA THR A 66 6.68 -6.19 -17.08
C THR A 66 7.51 -4.95 -16.81
N ASN A 67 6.89 -3.76 -16.77
CA ASN A 67 7.58 -2.52 -16.49
C ASN A 67 8.27 -2.58 -15.10
N PRO A 68 9.61 -2.44 -15.01
CA PRO A 68 10.33 -2.50 -13.74
C PRO A 68 10.17 -1.23 -12.88
N ILE A 69 9.76 -0.11 -13.49
CA ILE A 69 9.68 1.19 -12.80
C ILE A 69 8.67 1.15 -11.65
N PRO A 70 7.40 0.72 -11.85
CA PRO A 70 6.45 0.60 -10.74
C PRO A 70 6.92 -0.36 -9.65
N HIS A 71 7.56 -1.47 -10.01
CA HIS A 71 8.00 -2.49 -9.04
C HIS A 71 9.01 -1.94 -8.03
N VAL A 72 10.01 -1.18 -8.51
CA VAL A 72 11.02 -0.57 -7.63
C VAL A 72 10.40 0.54 -6.78
N LEU A 73 9.55 1.39 -7.35
CA LEU A 73 8.85 2.44 -6.62
C LEU A 73 8.00 1.87 -5.47
N MET A 74 7.30 0.76 -5.70
CA MET A 74 6.50 0.13 -4.66
C MET A 74 7.33 -0.44 -3.53
N LEU A 75 8.48 -1.05 -3.83
CA LEU A 75 9.37 -1.59 -2.81
C LEU A 75 9.86 -0.48 -1.86
N THR A 76 10.18 0.70 -2.39
CA THR A 76 10.55 1.86 -1.57
C THR A 76 9.37 2.37 -0.72
N ALA A 77 8.17 2.45 -1.31
CA ALA A 77 6.98 2.90 -0.61
C ALA A 77 6.58 1.95 0.54
N ILE A 78 6.79 0.64 0.40
CA ILE A 78 6.56 -0.34 1.47
C ILE A 78 7.48 -0.07 2.66
N VAL A 79 8.78 0.10 2.42
CA VAL A 79 9.77 0.33 3.50
C VAL A 79 9.49 1.64 4.23
N VAL A 80 9.23 2.73 3.50
CA VAL A 80 8.90 4.04 4.08
C VAL A 80 7.61 3.96 4.90
N GLY A 81 6.61 3.24 4.42
CA GLY A 81 5.35 3.07 5.13
C GLY A 81 5.47 2.27 6.43
N ILE A 82 6.22 1.17 6.45
CA ILE A 82 6.45 0.40 7.69
C ILE A 82 7.25 1.25 8.69
N ALA A 83 8.24 2.02 8.24
CA ALA A 83 9.02 2.91 9.09
C ALA A 83 8.14 4.00 9.73
N THR A 84 7.31 4.68 8.94
CA THR A 84 6.40 5.73 9.44
C THR A 84 5.28 5.16 10.31
N PHE A 85 4.75 3.97 9.99
CA PHE A 85 3.77 3.27 10.83
C PHE A 85 4.35 2.92 12.20
N SER A 86 5.58 2.42 12.24
CA SER A 86 6.28 2.06 13.49
C SER A 86 6.53 3.28 14.38
N VAL A 87 6.97 4.40 13.79
CA VAL A 87 7.15 5.67 14.51
C VAL A 87 5.82 6.24 14.98
N GLY A 88 4.78 6.21 14.15
CA GLY A 88 3.46 6.67 14.54
C GLY A 88 2.90 5.87 15.72
N LEU A 89 3.02 4.54 15.67
CA LEU A 89 2.56 3.67 16.76
C LEU A 89 3.36 3.86 18.04
N SER A 90 4.68 4.07 17.95
CA SER A 90 5.51 4.32 19.14
C SER A 90 5.13 5.63 19.85
N ILE A 91 4.79 6.67 19.08
CA ILE A 91 4.27 7.93 19.62
C ILE A 91 2.90 7.71 20.27
N LEU A 92 2.00 6.95 19.63
CA LEU A 92 0.68 6.68 20.21
C LEU A 92 0.75 5.93 21.53
N VAL A 93 1.57 4.88 21.62
CA VAL A 93 1.78 4.14 22.87
C VAL A 93 2.38 5.05 23.94
N ARG A 94 3.24 6.00 23.56
CA ARG A 94 3.80 6.98 24.51
C ARG A 94 2.76 7.96 25.01
N ILE A 95 1.82 8.40 24.17
CA ILE A 95 0.73 9.31 24.55
C ILE A 95 -0.25 8.59 25.49
N GLU A 96 -0.63 7.36 25.15
CA GLU A 96 -1.55 6.56 25.98
C GLU A 96 -1.00 6.40 27.41
N ARG A 97 0.29 6.04 27.55
CA ARG A 97 0.98 5.96 28.85
C ARG A 97 1.14 7.28 29.61
N LEU A 98 0.97 8.44 28.96
CA LEU A 98 1.04 9.75 29.62
C LEU A 98 -0.35 10.25 30.05
N VAL A 99 -1.41 9.70 29.44
CA VAL A 99 -2.80 10.05 29.72
C VAL A 99 -3.39 9.14 30.80
N ASP A 100 -2.92 7.89 30.89
CA ASP A 100 -3.15 6.96 32.00
C ASP A 100 -2.23 7.26 33.20
#